data_AF-A0A971XZI7-F1
#
_entry.id   AF-A0A971XZI7-F1
#
_cell.length_a   1.000
_cell.length_b   1.000
_cell.length_c   1.000
_cell.angle_alpha   90.00
_cell.angle_beta   90.00
_cell.angle_gamma   90.00
#
_symmetry.space_group_name_H-M   'P 1'
#
loop_
_entity.id
_entity.type
_entity.pdbx_description
1 polymer ?
#
loop_
_entity_poly.entity_id
_entity_poly.type
_entity_poly.pdbx_seq_one_letter_code
_entity_poly.pdbx_strand_id
1 'polypeptide(L)' 'PGIIPRVVKRVSQETQIPLIAGGLIESKEDILATLQAGAVGISTTKEELWYL' A
#
# COMPACT_ATOMS: atom_id res chain seq x y z
N PRO A 1 8.75 5.94 4.46
CA PRO A 1 8.64 5.74 2.99
C PRO A 1 8.04 4.35 2.69
N GLY A 2 6.82 4.31 2.15
CA GLY A 2 5.86 3.21 2.34
C GLY A 2 5.67 2.21 1.21
N ILE A 3 6.53 2.17 0.19
CA ILE A 3 6.36 1.24 -0.95
C ILE A 3 7.53 0.30 -1.02
N ILE A 4 7.48 -0.69 -0.15
CA ILE A 4 8.20 -1.92 -0.41
C ILE A 4 7.16 -3.02 -0.26
N PRO A 5 6.52 -3.48 -1.36
CA PRO A 5 5.54 -4.56 -1.33
C PRO A 5 6.03 -5.79 -0.56
N ARG A 6 7.35 -6.07 -0.61
CA ARG A 6 7.97 -7.14 0.18
C ARG A 6 7.84 -6.94 1.70
N VAL A 7 7.95 -5.70 2.20
CA VAL A 7 7.80 -5.39 3.62
C VAL A 7 6.33 -5.48 4.03
N VAL A 8 5.42 -4.92 3.21
CA VAL A 8 3.96 -5.03 3.44
C VAL A 8 3.55 -6.49 3.56
N LYS A 9 4.01 -7.33 2.63
CA LYS A 9 3.75 -8.78 2.64
C LYS A 9 4.26 -9.46 3.89
N ARG A 10 5.51 -9.19 4.26
CA ARG A 10 6.11 -9.76 5.47
C ARG A 10 5.33 -9.36 6.73
N VAL A 11 5.06 -8.06 6.90
CA VAL A 11 4.35 -7.54 8.09
C VAL A 11 2.92 -8.09 8.13
N SER A 12 2.19 -8.08 7.02
CA SER A 12 0.84 -8.63 6.93
C SER A 12 0.80 -10.10 7.37
N GLN A 13 1.76 -10.91 6.90
CA GLN A 13 1.89 -12.33 7.27
C GLN A 13 2.28 -12.55 8.73
N GLU A 14 3.20 -11.74 9.27
CA GLU A 14 3.70 -11.89 10.64
C GLU A 14 2.68 -11.45 11.69
N THR A 15 1.87 -10.43 11.39
CA THR A 15 1.05 -9.75 12.39
C THR A 15 -0.44 -10.11 12.31
N GLN A 16 -0.93 -10.51 11.13
CA GLN A 16 -2.35 -10.75 10.87
C GLN A 16 -3.30 -9.60 11.26
N ILE A 17 -2.76 -8.38 11.42
CA ILE A 17 -3.55 -7.18 11.67
C ILE A 17 -3.83 -6.44 10.36
N PRO A 18 -4.96 -5.74 10.23
CA PRO A 18 -5.24 -4.89 9.08
C PRO A 18 -4.18 -3.79 8.94
N LEU A 19 -3.57 -3.68 7.76
CA LEU A 19 -2.48 -2.73 7.48
C LEU A 19 -2.92 -1.67 6.45
N ILE A 20 -2.74 -0.39 6.77
CA ILE A 20 -2.85 0.71 5.80
C ILE A 20 -1.44 1.13 5.40
N ALA A 21 -1.16 1.12 4.10
CA ALA A 21 0.12 1.60 3.58
C ALA A 21 0.01 3.08 3.17
N GLY A 22 1.09 3.85 3.32
CA GLY A 22 1.08 5.25 2.93
C GLY A 22 2.46 5.84 2.64
N GLY A 23 2.47 6.83 1.74
CA GLY A 23 3.66 7.55 1.31
C GLY A 23 4.41 6.91 0.12
N LEU A 24 4.88 7.77 -0.79
CA LEU A 24 5.55 7.46 -2.06
C LEU A 24 4.66 6.82 -3.15
N ILE A 25 3.34 6.79 -3.01
CA ILE A 25 2.45 6.18 -4.02
C ILE A 25 2.38 7.11 -5.23
N GLU A 26 2.95 6.67 -6.37
CA GLU A 26 3.04 7.51 -7.56
C GLU A 26 2.12 7.07 -8.69
N SER A 27 1.69 5.81 -8.69
CA SER A 27 0.96 5.20 -9.80
C SER A 27 -0.18 4.27 -9.36
N LYS A 28 -1.04 3.90 -10.31
CA LYS A 28 -2.07 2.87 -10.10
C LYS A 28 -1.44 1.50 -9.82
N GLU A 29 -0.31 1.22 -10.46
CA GLU A 29 0.47 0.00 -10.30
C GLU A 29 0.99 -0.13 -8.86
N ASP A 30 1.44 0.97 -8.25
CA ASP A 30 1.87 0.99 -6.84
C ASP A 30 0.71 0.67 -5.89
N ILE A 31 -0.48 1.24 -6.16
CA ILE A 31 -1.69 0.95 -5.39
C ILE A 31 -2.01 -0.54 -5.46
N LEU A 32 -2.07 -1.10 -6.67
CA LEU A 32 -2.39 -2.50 -6.89
C LEU A 32 -1.36 -3.43 -6.25
N ALA A 33 -0.07 -3.17 -6.44
CA ALA A 33 1.00 -3.98 -5.86
C ALA A 33 0.97 -3.98 -4.33
N THR A 34 0.64 -2.83 -3.72
CA THR A 34 0.57 -2.67 -2.27
C THR A 34 -0.65 -3.38 -1.67
N LEU A 35 -1.81 -3.27 -2.33
CA LEU A 35 -3.01 -4.01 -1.94
C LEU A 35 -2.80 -5.53 -2.07
N GLN A 36 -2.22 -5.99 -3.19
CA GLN A 36 -1.88 -7.41 -3.40
C GLN A 36 -0.85 -7.93 -2.39
N ALA A 37 0.02 -7.07 -1.88
CA ALA A 37 0.95 -7.42 -0.83
C ALA A 37 0.29 -7.63 0.54
N GLY A 38 -0.99 -7.31 0.71
CA GLY A 38 -1.75 -7.55 1.94
C GLY A 38 -2.09 -6.31 2.74
N ALA A 39 -1.93 -5.11 2.17
CA ALA A 39 -2.54 -3.91 2.72
C ALA A 39 -4.06 -3.91 2.48
N VAL A 40 -4.83 -3.40 3.44
CA VAL A 40 -6.29 -3.26 3.34
C VAL A 40 -6.71 -1.88 2.83
N GLY A 41 -5.77 -0.94 2.78
CA GLY A 41 -6.03 0.43 2.34
C GLY A 41 -4.74 1.20 2.03
N ILE A 42 -4.91 2.31 1.32
CA ILE A 42 -3.83 3.22 0.93
C ILE A 42 -4.15 4.62 1.47
N SER A 43 -3.17 5.27 2.08
CA SER A 43 -3.18 6.69 2.42
C SER A 43 -2.22 7.44 1.50
N THR A 44 -2.74 8.37 0.71
CA THR A 44 -1.93 9.17 -0.23
C THR A 44 -2.43 10.61 -0.29
N THR A 45 -1.51 11.56 -0.38
CA THR A 45 -1.78 12.98 -0.65
C THR A 45 -1.82 13.30 -2.14
N LYS A 46 -1.56 12.30 -3.01
CA LYS A 46 -1.56 12.49 -4.46
C LYS A 46 -2.98 12.41 -4.99
N GLU A 47 -3.64 13.57 -5.07
CA GLU A 47 -5.05 13.70 -5.43
C GLU A 47 -5.40 13.07 -6.79
N GLU A 48 -4.46 13.09 -7.74
CA GLU A 48 -4.60 12.47 -9.06
C GLU A 48 -4.93 10.97 -8.98
N LEU A 49 -4.53 10.30 -7.89
CA LEU A 49 -4.76 8.88 -7.69
C LEU A 49 -6.08 8.56 -6.98
N TRP A 50 -6.79 9.56 -6.47
CA TRP A 50 -8.01 9.35 -5.67
C TRP A 50 -9.21 8.92 -6.51
N TYR A 51 -9.22 9.25 -7.79
CA TYR A 51 -10.35 9.03 -8.72
C TYR A 51 -10.02 8.02 -9.84
N LEU A 52 -9.06 7.12 -9.60
CA LEU A 52 -8.56 6.09 -10.55
C LEU A 52 -9.48 4.88 -10.81
#